data_AF-A0A944IPU0-F1
#
_entry.id   AF-A0A944IPU0-F1
#
_cell.length_a   1.000
_cell.length_b   1.000
_cell.length_c   1.000
_cell.angle_alpha   90.00
_cell.angle_beta   90.00
_cell.angle_gamma   90.00
#
_symmetry.space_group_name_H-M   'P 1'
#
loop_
_entity.id
_entity.type
_entity.pdbx_description
1 polymer ?
#
loop_
_entity_poly.entity_id
_entity_poly.type
_entity_poly.pdbx_seq_one_letter_code
_entity_poly.pdbx_strand_id
1 'polypeptide(L)'
;MTTEIDGIPSTRLEPYDGWEPVPPREWDELILRGVTGIAVSFTAIAVIGGTASLGGLLDPLVPAVIAYGMGSVFAIAWMYCLGIEWLNRTAPDRARPAKVAGWFFLLLSMGAVAAYGYTLNQPWAGGFGACVDLVAKGSWWLLLREYAVPLDAGVAHWVDEQEQKLAGRALLAGRVRRLNRRAAYQRAVGGAEYQAAEAILGRAEAARQSLPQAAAEPTPDPIPAPVAAPAPVIPPVAPPAPPVAPATQSPVVPPVVSAAAVPVIPPANSGSSVPPVPPTNEQSDDEQQVPVPPVAEISRPAIAAICRKEIGDDVEVTDAALVAAVLAAGHPDKPALADTVRRTAQRVDPTRKTRKVS
;
A
#
# COMPACT_ATOMS: atom_id res chain seq x y z
N MET A 1 10.68 -14.95 53.22
CA MET A 1 11.12 -14.10 54.35
C MET A 1 12.40 -14.68 54.92
N THR A 2 13.30 -13.86 55.47
CA THR A 2 14.50 -14.36 56.17
C THR A 2 14.26 -14.22 57.66
N THR A 3 14.08 -15.33 58.36
CA THR A 3 13.95 -15.35 59.82
C THR A 3 15.26 -15.88 60.40
N GLU A 4 15.84 -15.12 61.31
CA GLU A 4 17.08 -15.49 61.99
C GLU A 4 16.73 -16.21 63.29
N ILE A 5 17.20 -17.45 63.44
CA ILE A 5 17.02 -18.25 64.66
C ILE A 5 18.43 -18.54 65.17
N ASP A 6 18.74 -18.12 66.39
CA ASP A 6 20.03 -18.29 67.06
C ASP A 6 21.26 -17.77 66.26
N GLY A 7 21.11 -16.66 65.54
CA GLY A 7 22.21 -16.03 64.78
C GLY A 7 22.60 -16.75 63.48
N ILE A 8 21.82 -17.76 63.07
CA ILE A 8 21.98 -18.43 61.78
C ILE A 8 20.81 -18.00 60.87
N PRO A 9 21.07 -17.25 59.79
CA PRO A 9 20.01 -16.83 58.89
C PRO A 9 19.44 -18.05 58.15
N SER A 10 18.15 -18.34 58.35
CA SER A 10 17.44 -19.39 57.62
C SER A 10 16.46 -18.76 56.65
N THR A 11 16.75 -18.88 55.36
CA THR A 11 15.83 -18.49 54.29
C THR A 11 14.91 -19.64 53.97
N ARG A 12 13.61 -19.48 54.22
CA ARG A 12 12.57 -20.42 53.79
C ARG A 12 11.70 -19.77 52.73
N LEU A 13 11.41 -20.53 51.67
CA LEU A 13 10.33 -20.19 50.75
C LEU A 13 9.03 -20.50 51.47
N GLU A 14 8.34 -19.44 51.87
CA GLU A 14 7.01 -19.53 52.47
C GLU A 14 5.99 -19.39 51.34
N PRO A 15 5.08 -20.37 51.14
CA PRO A 15 4.04 -20.26 50.13
C PRO A 15 3.14 -19.08 50.49
N TYR A 16 3.12 -18.08 49.62
CA TYR A 16 2.25 -16.91 49.73
C TYR A 16 0.95 -17.19 48.98
N ASP A 17 -0.14 -17.37 49.71
CA ASP A 17 -1.48 -17.45 49.14
C ASP A 17 -2.05 -16.04 48.97
N GLY A 18 -1.84 -15.48 47.77
CA GLY A 18 -2.43 -14.20 47.35
C GLY A 18 -3.66 -14.43 46.49
N TRP A 19 -4.73 -13.67 46.74
CA TRP A 19 -5.88 -13.63 45.82
C TRP A 19 -5.51 -12.77 44.61
N GLU A 20 -5.04 -13.41 43.54
CA GLU A 20 -4.89 -12.76 42.25
C GLU A 20 -6.24 -12.71 41.52
N PRO A 21 -6.71 -11.54 41.06
CA PRO A 21 -7.90 -11.46 40.25
C PRO A 21 -7.63 -12.17 38.92
N VAL A 22 -8.22 -13.37 38.77
CA VAL A 22 -8.18 -14.10 37.49
C VAL A 22 -9.04 -13.31 36.50
N PRO A 23 -8.50 -12.87 35.35
CA PRO A 23 -9.31 -12.20 34.34
C PRO A 23 -10.48 -13.11 33.94
N PRO A 24 -11.68 -12.55 33.74
CA PRO A 24 -12.85 -13.34 33.41
C PRO A 24 -12.58 -14.16 32.15
N ARG A 25 -13.03 -15.41 32.14
CA ARG A 25 -12.82 -16.34 31.03
C ARG A 25 -13.46 -15.77 29.76
N GLU A 26 -12.65 -15.62 28.71
CA GLU A 26 -13.07 -15.01 27.43
C GLU A 26 -13.90 -15.98 26.58
N TRP A 27 -15.16 -16.18 26.96
CA TRP A 27 -16.10 -17.04 26.22
C TRP A 27 -16.27 -16.60 24.76
N ASP A 28 -16.18 -15.30 24.51
CA ASP A 28 -16.29 -14.72 23.18
C ASP A 28 -15.17 -15.21 22.26
N GLU A 29 -13.94 -15.34 22.77
CA GLU A 29 -12.82 -15.84 21.99
C GLU A 29 -13.03 -17.32 21.60
N LEU A 30 -13.55 -18.12 22.53
CA LEU A 30 -13.87 -19.53 22.27
C LEU A 30 -14.95 -19.66 21.19
N ILE A 31 -16.00 -18.84 21.26
CA ILE A 31 -17.09 -18.81 20.26
C ILE A 31 -16.53 -18.40 18.90
N LEU A 32 -15.73 -17.33 18.84
CA LEU A 32 -15.12 -16.85 17.61
C LEU A 32 -14.21 -17.89 16.96
N ARG A 33 -13.41 -18.62 17.76
CA ARG A 33 -12.59 -19.75 17.27
C ARG A 33 -13.47 -20.88 16.71
N GLY A 34 -14.58 -21.19 17.39
CA GLY A 34 -15.56 -22.17 16.92
C GLY A 34 -16.18 -21.78 15.57
N VAL A 35 -16.68 -20.55 15.45
CA VAL A 35 -17.27 -20.02 14.21
C VAL A 35 -16.23 -19.99 13.08
N THR A 36 -15.00 -19.60 13.39
CA THR A 36 -13.89 -19.62 12.41
C THR A 36 -13.61 -21.04 11.93
N GLY A 37 -13.61 -22.02 12.85
CA GLY A 37 -13.47 -23.44 12.50
C GLY A 37 -14.56 -23.91 11.53
N ILE A 38 -15.82 -23.52 11.76
CA ILE A 38 -16.95 -23.85 10.88
C ILE A 38 -16.76 -23.24 9.48
N ALA A 39 -16.38 -21.96 9.40
CA ALA A 39 -16.12 -21.29 8.12
C ALA A 39 -14.99 -21.98 7.33
N VAL A 40 -13.92 -22.40 8.01
CA VAL A 40 -12.83 -23.19 7.42
C VAL A 40 -13.35 -24.55 6.92
N SER A 41 -14.19 -25.24 7.68
CA SER A 41 -14.79 -26.52 7.25
C SER A 41 -15.65 -26.36 5.99
N PHE A 42 -16.52 -25.34 5.92
CA PHE A 42 -17.30 -25.06 4.71
C PHE A 42 -16.40 -24.77 3.51
N THR A 43 -15.31 -24.02 3.73
CA THR A 43 -14.34 -23.73 2.66
C THR A 43 -13.65 -25.00 2.18
N ALA A 44 -13.27 -25.92 3.07
CA ALA A 44 -12.66 -27.19 2.69
C ALA A 44 -13.60 -28.06 1.84
N ILE A 45 -14.88 -28.15 2.23
CA ILE A 45 -15.90 -28.90 1.46
C ILE A 45 -16.10 -28.25 0.09
N ALA A 46 -16.22 -26.92 0.03
CA ALA A 46 -16.33 -26.16 -1.21
C ALA A 46 -15.12 -26.39 -2.14
N VAL A 47 -13.89 -26.36 -1.61
CA VAL A 47 -12.66 -26.62 -2.36
C VAL A 47 -12.65 -28.03 -2.96
N ILE A 48 -13.02 -29.05 -2.18
CA ILE A 48 -13.07 -30.44 -2.66
C ILE A 48 -14.13 -30.58 -3.75
N GLY A 49 -15.34 -30.07 -3.53
CA GLY A 49 -16.45 -30.14 -4.48
C GLY A 49 -16.19 -29.36 -5.77
N GLY A 50 -15.64 -28.14 -5.66
CA GLY A 50 -15.26 -27.30 -6.78
C GLY A 50 -14.13 -27.90 -7.61
N THR A 51 -13.10 -28.46 -6.96
CA THR A 51 -12.00 -29.16 -7.64
C THR A 51 -12.51 -30.38 -8.39
N ALA A 52 -13.38 -31.18 -7.77
CA ALA A 52 -13.98 -32.34 -8.42
C ALA A 52 -14.84 -31.95 -9.62
N SER A 53 -15.64 -30.89 -9.50
CA SER A 53 -16.53 -30.42 -10.57
C SER A 53 -15.77 -29.83 -11.75
N LEU A 54 -14.76 -29.00 -11.51
CA LEU A 54 -13.90 -28.45 -12.56
C LEU A 54 -13.06 -29.54 -13.23
N GLY A 55 -12.49 -30.45 -12.45
CA GLY A 55 -11.74 -31.58 -12.98
C GLY A 55 -12.61 -32.48 -13.86
N GLY A 56 -13.80 -32.85 -13.37
CA GLY A 56 -14.74 -33.66 -14.14
C GLY A 56 -15.27 -32.97 -15.40
N LEU A 57 -15.40 -31.64 -15.40
CA LEU A 57 -15.81 -30.89 -16.59
C LEU A 57 -14.69 -30.81 -17.65
N LEU A 58 -13.42 -30.81 -17.22
CA LEU A 58 -12.25 -30.72 -18.09
C LEU A 58 -11.69 -32.08 -18.53
N ASP A 59 -12.02 -33.16 -17.81
CA ASP A 59 -11.58 -34.53 -18.09
C ASP A 59 -11.79 -34.98 -19.56
N PRO A 60 -12.88 -34.58 -20.26
CA PRO A 60 -13.04 -34.90 -21.68
C PRO A 60 -12.05 -34.19 -22.62
N LEU A 61 -11.40 -33.10 -22.18
CA LEU A 61 -10.55 -32.24 -23.00
C LEU A 61 -9.06 -32.49 -22.79
N VAL A 62 -8.66 -32.89 -21.58
CA VAL A 62 -7.26 -33.06 -21.18
C VAL A 62 -7.11 -34.29 -20.27
N PRO A 63 -5.92 -34.91 -20.18
CA PRO A 63 -5.69 -36.04 -19.28
C PRO A 63 -6.16 -35.75 -17.85
N ALA A 64 -6.87 -36.70 -17.22
CA ALA A 64 -7.50 -36.54 -15.91
C ALA A 64 -6.62 -35.84 -14.87
N VAL A 65 -5.35 -36.26 -14.76
CA VAL A 65 -4.39 -35.67 -13.81
C VAL A 65 -4.23 -34.16 -14.03
N ILE A 66 -4.19 -33.71 -15.28
CA ILE A 66 -4.09 -32.29 -15.66
C ILE A 66 -5.43 -31.58 -15.38
N ALA A 67 -6.57 -32.21 -15.68
CA ALA A 67 -7.90 -31.65 -15.42
C ALA A 67 -8.10 -31.32 -13.93
N TYR A 68 -7.88 -32.30 -13.05
CA TYR A 68 -7.97 -32.09 -11.60
C TYR A 68 -6.87 -31.15 -11.08
N GLY A 69 -5.69 -31.16 -11.68
CA GLY A 69 -4.62 -30.20 -11.43
C GLY A 69 -5.09 -28.76 -11.66
N MET A 70 -5.72 -28.48 -12.80
CA MET A 70 -6.29 -27.16 -13.11
C MET A 70 -7.40 -26.77 -12.11
N GLY A 71 -8.28 -27.71 -11.75
CA GLY A 71 -9.28 -27.50 -10.70
C GLY A 71 -8.67 -27.10 -9.36
N SER A 72 -7.56 -27.73 -8.96
CA SER A 72 -6.87 -27.39 -7.70
C SER A 72 -6.21 -26.02 -7.73
N VAL A 73 -5.61 -25.61 -8.86
CA VAL A 73 -5.00 -24.27 -9.02
C VAL A 73 -6.07 -23.19 -8.87
N PHE A 74 -7.26 -23.43 -9.43
CA PHE A 74 -8.40 -22.55 -9.25
C PHE A 74 -8.80 -22.41 -7.78
N ALA A 75 -8.94 -23.53 -7.06
CA ALA A 75 -9.27 -23.51 -5.64
C ALA A 75 -8.20 -22.78 -4.80
N ILE A 76 -6.91 -22.97 -5.10
CA ILE A 76 -5.81 -22.25 -4.45
C ILE A 76 -5.89 -20.74 -4.71
N ALA A 77 -6.19 -20.33 -5.94
CA ALA A 77 -6.33 -18.91 -6.28
C ALA A 77 -7.50 -18.26 -5.51
N TRP A 78 -8.61 -18.97 -5.37
CA TRP A 78 -9.74 -18.50 -4.56
C TRP A 78 -9.39 -18.42 -3.07
N MET A 79 -8.75 -19.45 -2.51
CA MET A 79 -8.26 -19.44 -1.12
C MET A 79 -7.24 -18.32 -0.87
N TYR A 80 -6.37 -18.03 -1.83
CA TYR A 80 -5.44 -16.91 -1.76
C TYR A 80 -6.18 -15.57 -1.64
N CYS A 81 -7.25 -15.37 -2.43
CA CYS A 81 -8.09 -14.17 -2.31
C CYS A 81 -8.75 -14.08 -0.93
N LEU A 82 -9.29 -15.19 -0.41
CA LEU A 82 -9.85 -15.25 0.95
C LEU A 82 -8.79 -14.95 2.02
N GLY A 83 -7.58 -15.48 1.87
CA GLY A 83 -6.46 -15.22 2.78
C GLY A 83 -6.04 -13.75 2.81
N ILE A 84 -6.00 -13.07 1.65
CA ILE A 84 -5.74 -11.63 1.59
C ILE A 84 -6.88 -10.83 2.22
N GLU A 85 -8.12 -11.25 1.99
CA GLU A 85 -9.30 -10.61 2.59
C GLU A 85 -9.26 -10.71 4.13
N TRP A 86 -8.85 -11.88 4.65
CA TRP A 86 -8.65 -12.12 6.08
C TRP A 86 -7.49 -11.30 6.66
N LEU A 87 -6.36 -11.23 5.95
CA LEU A 87 -5.20 -10.48 6.39
C LEU A 87 -5.50 -8.97 6.48
N ASN A 88 -6.29 -8.46 5.53
CA ASN A 88 -6.69 -7.04 5.47
C ASN A 88 -8.05 -6.78 6.13
N ARG A 89 -8.46 -7.58 7.12
CA ARG A 89 -9.76 -7.42 7.80
C ARG A 89 -9.97 -6.04 8.44
N THR A 90 -8.89 -5.41 8.91
CA THR A 90 -8.91 -4.07 9.51
C THR A 90 -8.78 -2.93 8.49
N ALA A 91 -8.40 -3.22 7.24
CA ALA A 91 -8.15 -2.24 6.19
C ALA A 91 -9.05 -2.52 4.98
N PRO A 92 -10.35 -2.15 5.04
CA PRO A 92 -11.33 -2.54 4.04
C PRO A 92 -10.99 -2.05 2.64
N ASP A 93 -10.30 -0.92 2.52
CA ASP A 93 -9.88 -0.35 1.23
C ASP A 93 -8.79 -1.18 0.53
N ARG A 94 -7.82 -1.70 1.28
CA ARG A 94 -6.79 -2.61 0.75
C ARG A 94 -7.37 -3.99 0.42
N ALA A 95 -8.44 -4.40 1.10
CA ALA A 95 -9.14 -5.67 0.85
C ALA A 95 -10.06 -5.65 -0.40
N ARG A 96 -10.45 -4.47 -0.92
CA ARG A 96 -11.39 -4.34 -2.07
C ARG A 96 -11.04 -5.20 -3.29
N PRO A 97 -9.81 -5.18 -3.84
CA PRO A 97 -9.49 -6.00 -5.01
C PRO A 97 -9.64 -7.50 -4.72
N ALA A 98 -9.21 -7.96 -3.54
CA ALA A 98 -9.34 -9.35 -3.12
C ALA A 98 -10.82 -9.76 -2.94
N LYS A 99 -11.67 -8.85 -2.44
CA LYS A 99 -13.12 -9.05 -2.35
C LYS A 99 -13.76 -9.24 -3.72
N VAL A 100 -13.47 -8.34 -4.66
CA VAL A 100 -14.02 -8.41 -6.03
C VAL A 100 -13.54 -9.67 -6.73
N ALA A 101 -12.25 -9.98 -6.66
CA ALA A 101 -11.70 -11.23 -7.20
C ALA A 101 -12.34 -12.47 -6.54
N GLY A 102 -12.52 -12.45 -5.22
CA GLY A 102 -13.16 -13.53 -4.48
C GLY A 102 -14.61 -13.78 -4.90
N TRP A 103 -15.38 -12.72 -5.19
CA TRP A 103 -16.74 -12.83 -5.76
C TRP A 103 -16.75 -13.34 -7.19
N PHE A 104 -15.78 -12.92 -8.02
CA PHE A 104 -15.61 -13.45 -9.36
C PHE A 104 -15.34 -14.96 -9.35
N PHE A 105 -14.36 -15.40 -8.55
CA PHE A 105 -14.04 -16.83 -8.37
C PHE A 105 -15.23 -17.61 -7.82
N LEU A 106 -16.01 -17.03 -6.90
CA LEU A 106 -17.24 -17.65 -6.41
C LEU A 106 -18.22 -17.93 -7.55
N LEU A 107 -18.55 -16.92 -8.36
CA LEU A 107 -19.49 -17.07 -9.47
C LEU A 107 -19.00 -18.09 -10.50
N LEU A 108 -17.70 -18.08 -10.78
CA LEU A 108 -17.08 -19.03 -11.69
C LEU A 108 -17.14 -20.47 -11.14
N SER A 109 -16.90 -20.65 -9.84
CA SER A 109 -17.02 -21.96 -9.17
C SER A 109 -18.45 -22.47 -9.20
N MET A 110 -19.41 -21.62 -8.82
CA MET A 110 -20.84 -21.94 -8.89
C MET A 110 -21.27 -22.35 -10.30
N GLY A 111 -20.81 -21.61 -11.32
CA GLY A 111 -21.07 -21.92 -12.72
C GLY A 111 -20.48 -23.27 -13.14
N ALA A 112 -19.26 -23.59 -12.71
CA ALA A 112 -18.62 -24.87 -13.00
C ALA A 112 -19.35 -26.05 -12.34
N VAL A 113 -19.74 -25.94 -11.07
CA VAL A 113 -20.49 -26.97 -10.35
C VAL A 113 -21.87 -27.20 -10.98
N ALA A 114 -22.57 -26.12 -11.33
CA ALA A 114 -23.87 -26.21 -12.01
C ALA A 114 -23.75 -26.84 -13.40
N ALA A 115 -22.75 -26.43 -14.19
CA ALA A 115 -22.48 -27.01 -15.51
C ALA A 115 -22.11 -28.50 -15.41
N TYR A 116 -21.27 -28.88 -14.45
CA TYR A 116 -20.92 -30.28 -14.23
C TYR A 116 -22.14 -31.12 -13.84
N GLY A 117 -22.99 -30.63 -12.93
CA GLY A 117 -24.25 -31.30 -12.60
C GLY A 117 -25.19 -31.45 -13.81
N TYR A 118 -25.21 -30.48 -14.71
CA TYR A 118 -25.96 -30.58 -15.97
C TYR A 118 -25.41 -31.69 -16.88
N THR A 119 -24.08 -31.80 -17.01
CA THR A 119 -23.46 -32.89 -17.80
C THR A 119 -23.76 -34.29 -17.25
N LEU A 120 -24.01 -34.39 -15.94
CA LEU A 120 -24.39 -35.64 -15.27
C LEU A 120 -25.92 -35.90 -15.31
N ASN A 121 -26.72 -35.08 -16.00
CA ASN A 121 -28.18 -35.10 -15.97
C ASN A 121 -28.78 -34.96 -14.56
N GLN A 122 -28.07 -34.27 -13.65
CA GLN A 122 -28.49 -34.01 -12.28
C GLN A 122 -28.47 -32.50 -11.98
N PRO A 123 -29.31 -31.69 -12.65
CA PRO A 123 -29.28 -30.23 -12.54
C PRO A 123 -29.53 -29.74 -11.11
N TRP A 124 -30.40 -30.43 -10.36
CA TRP A 124 -30.68 -30.11 -8.95
C TRP A 124 -29.46 -30.31 -8.06
N ALA A 125 -28.73 -31.42 -8.24
CA ALA A 125 -27.52 -31.69 -7.48
C ALA A 125 -26.44 -30.63 -7.78
N GLY A 126 -26.26 -30.25 -9.05
CA GLY A 126 -25.36 -29.16 -9.43
C GLY A 126 -25.76 -27.82 -8.82
N GLY A 127 -27.06 -27.49 -8.83
CA GLY A 127 -27.57 -26.26 -8.22
C GLY A 127 -27.34 -26.20 -6.71
N PHE A 128 -27.64 -27.28 -5.98
CA PHE A 128 -27.38 -27.33 -4.54
C PHE A 128 -25.88 -27.35 -4.22
N GLY A 129 -25.07 -28.02 -5.03
CA GLY A 129 -23.62 -28.00 -4.92
C GLY A 129 -23.05 -26.58 -5.05
N ALA A 130 -23.54 -25.80 -6.01
CA ALA A 130 -23.13 -24.40 -6.18
C ALA A 130 -23.49 -23.53 -4.96
N CYS A 131 -24.61 -23.81 -4.28
CA CYS A 131 -24.96 -23.10 -3.05
C CYS A 131 -23.96 -23.32 -1.90
N VAL A 132 -23.20 -24.42 -1.89
CA VAL A 132 -22.18 -24.68 -0.86
C VAL A 132 -21.07 -23.64 -0.92
N ASP A 133 -20.64 -23.25 -2.12
CA ASP A 133 -19.63 -22.21 -2.29
C ASP A 133 -20.13 -20.84 -1.78
N LEU A 134 -21.41 -20.55 -2.03
CA LEU A 134 -22.06 -19.34 -1.55
C LEU A 134 -22.11 -19.30 -0.02
N VAL A 135 -22.45 -20.43 0.63
CA VAL A 135 -22.46 -20.55 2.10
C VAL A 135 -21.05 -20.39 2.65
N ALA A 136 -20.05 -21.02 2.04
CA ALA A 136 -18.66 -20.88 2.43
C ALA A 136 -18.21 -19.41 2.37
N LYS A 137 -18.42 -18.72 1.23
CA LYS A 137 -18.06 -17.30 1.09
C LYS A 137 -18.89 -16.40 2.01
N GLY A 138 -20.17 -16.69 2.17
CA GLY A 138 -21.08 -15.95 3.04
C GLY A 138 -20.67 -16.03 4.51
N SER A 139 -20.21 -17.19 4.97
CA SER A 139 -19.70 -17.36 6.34
C SER A 139 -18.48 -16.48 6.61
N TRP A 140 -17.53 -16.41 5.68
CA TRP A 140 -16.39 -15.50 5.77
C TRP A 140 -16.80 -14.03 5.74
N TRP A 141 -17.78 -13.68 4.90
CA TRP A 141 -18.28 -12.31 4.83
C TRP A 141 -18.90 -11.87 6.17
N LEU A 142 -19.69 -12.72 6.81
CA LEU A 142 -20.25 -12.46 8.15
C LEU A 142 -19.15 -12.36 9.20
N LEU A 143 -18.20 -13.30 9.21
CA LEU A 143 -17.10 -13.32 10.16
C LEU A 143 -16.23 -12.06 10.04
N LEU A 144 -15.89 -11.66 8.82
CA LEU A 144 -15.10 -10.45 8.57
C LEU A 144 -15.82 -9.16 8.95
N ARG A 145 -17.16 -9.15 8.82
CA ARG A 145 -17.98 -8.03 9.28
C ARG A 145 -17.97 -7.90 10.80
N GLU A 146 -17.94 -9.02 11.52
CA GLU A 146 -17.83 -9.02 12.99
C GLU A 146 -16.48 -8.45 13.45
N TYR A 147 -15.39 -8.81 12.76
CA TYR A 147 -14.06 -8.24 13.04
C TYR A 147 -13.88 -6.79 12.56
N ALA A 148 -14.83 -6.24 11.81
CA ALA A 148 -14.73 -4.88 11.28
C ALA A 148 -15.05 -3.87 12.40
N VAL A 149 -14.02 -3.40 13.09
CA VAL A 149 -14.15 -2.30 14.05
C VAL A 149 -14.19 -0.99 13.25
N PRO A 150 -15.27 -0.19 13.34
CA PRO A 150 -15.27 1.15 12.76
C PRO A 150 -14.39 2.05 13.64
N LEU A 151 -13.22 2.46 13.13
CA LEU A 151 -12.40 3.48 13.79
C LEU A 151 -12.92 4.87 13.46
N ASP A 152 -12.79 5.78 14.42
CA ASP A 152 -12.97 7.22 14.15
C ASP A 152 -11.99 7.68 13.05
N ALA A 153 -12.41 8.64 12.22
CA ALA A 153 -11.64 9.08 11.07
C ALA A 153 -10.25 9.63 11.46
N GLY A 154 -10.13 10.30 12.61
CA GLY A 154 -8.85 10.81 13.10
C GLY A 154 -7.89 9.70 13.49
N VAL A 155 -8.39 8.68 14.21
CA VAL A 155 -7.58 7.52 14.62
C VAL A 155 -7.19 6.67 13.41
N ALA A 156 -8.11 6.45 12.47
CA ALA A 156 -7.84 5.71 11.24
C ALA A 156 -6.72 6.37 10.42
N HIS A 157 -6.75 7.70 10.29
CA HIS A 157 -5.69 8.46 9.61
C HIS A 157 -4.34 8.34 10.34
N TRP A 158 -4.34 8.47 11.67
CA TRP A 158 -3.11 8.32 12.46
C TRP A 158 -2.51 6.91 12.32
N VAL A 159 -3.31 5.84 12.37
CA VAL A 159 -2.82 4.47 12.19
C VAL A 159 -2.22 4.28 10.79
N ASP A 160 -2.89 4.75 9.74
CA ASP A 160 -2.35 4.66 8.38
C ASP A 160 -1.02 5.42 8.25
N GLU A 161 -0.90 6.60 8.88
CA GLU A 161 0.36 7.34 8.93
C GLU A 161 1.48 6.55 9.63
N GLN A 162 1.19 5.87 10.75
CA GLN A 162 2.15 5.02 11.44
C GLN A 162 2.56 3.81 10.58
N GLU A 163 1.60 3.16 9.91
CA GLU A 163 1.88 2.06 8.99
C GLU A 163 2.78 2.52 7.84
N GLN A 164 2.49 3.67 7.24
CA GLN A 164 3.31 4.25 6.17
C GLN A 164 4.73 4.57 6.66
N LYS A 165 4.87 5.11 7.86
CA LYS A 165 6.19 5.36 8.49
C LYS A 165 6.97 4.06 8.69
N LEU A 166 6.33 3.01 9.21
CA LEU A 166 6.96 1.70 9.40
C LEU A 166 7.34 1.04 8.06
N ALA A 167 6.44 1.07 7.09
CA ALA A 167 6.69 0.57 5.74
C ALA A 167 7.86 1.31 5.08
N GLY A 168 7.91 2.65 5.23
CA GLY A 168 9.02 3.48 4.77
C GLY A 168 10.36 3.08 5.40
N ARG A 169 10.39 2.89 6.73
CA ARG A 169 11.58 2.40 7.45
C ARG A 169 12.03 1.02 6.97
N ALA A 170 11.09 0.09 6.79
CA ALA A 170 11.39 -1.27 6.32
C ALA A 170 11.96 -1.27 4.89
N LEU A 171 11.37 -0.47 3.99
CA LEU A 171 11.84 -0.30 2.61
C LEU A 171 13.24 0.31 2.57
N LEU A 172 13.48 1.36 3.34
CA LEU A 172 14.81 1.98 3.46
C LEU A 172 15.84 1.00 4.02
N ALA A 173 15.52 0.29 5.10
CA ALA A 173 16.42 -0.71 5.69
C ALA A 173 16.77 -1.82 4.68
N GLY A 174 15.79 -2.33 3.92
CA GLY A 174 16.02 -3.31 2.87
C GLY A 174 16.92 -2.77 1.75
N ARG A 175 16.69 -1.52 1.33
CA ARG A 175 17.50 -0.85 0.29
C ARG A 175 18.93 -0.62 0.76
N VAL A 176 19.12 -0.10 1.97
CA VAL A 176 20.43 0.12 2.60
C VAL A 176 21.18 -1.21 2.75
N ARG A 177 20.51 -2.27 3.22
CA ARG A 177 21.13 -3.61 3.32
C ARG A 177 21.62 -4.11 1.96
N ARG A 178 20.85 -3.91 0.88
CA ARG A 178 21.25 -4.28 -0.49
C ARG A 178 22.44 -3.46 -0.98
N LEU A 179 22.46 -2.15 -0.69
CA LEU A 179 23.59 -1.27 -1.04
C LEU A 179 24.85 -1.66 -0.27
N ASN A 180 24.74 -1.90 1.04
CA ASN A 180 25.87 -2.32 1.87
C ASN A 180 26.47 -3.65 1.41
N ARG A 181 25.63 -4.64 1.05
CA ARG A 181 26.12 -5.91 0.47
C ARG A 181 26.89 -5.69 -0.84
N ARG A 182 26.37 -4.82 -1.73
CA ARG A 182 27.04 -4.49 -2.99
C ARG A 182 28.35 -3.76 -2.78
N ALA A 183 28.37 -2.78 -1.87
CA ALA A 183 29.57 -2.04 -1.51
C ALA A 183 30.63 -2.96 -0.90
N ALA A 184 30.25 -3.87 0.00
CA ALA A 184 31.17 -4.86 0.57
C ALA A 184 31.76 -5.78 -0.51
N TYR A 185 30.93 -6.26 -1.45
CA TYR A 185 31.41 -7.06 -2.58
C TYR A 185 32.37 -6.28 -3.48
N GLN A 186 32.05 -5.03 -3.82
CA GLN A 186 32.90 -4.18 -4.64
C GLN A 186 34.23 -3.84 -3.96
N ARG A 187 34.25 -3.64 -2.63
CA ARG A 187 35.50 -3.50 -1.87
C ARG A 187 36.37 -4.77 -1.92
N ALA A 188 35.73 -5.94 -1.86
CA ALA A 188 36.44 -7.21 -1.87
C ALA A 188 37.00 -7.58 -3.26
N VAL A 189 36.33 -7.20 -4.35
CA VAL A 189 36.65 -7.66 -5.72
C VAL A 189 37.18 -6.55 -6.64
N GLY A 190 36.89 -5.29 -6.35
CA GLY A 190 37.04 -4.16 -7.30
C GLY A 190 38.47 -3.66 -7.56
N GLY A 191 39.47 -4.15 -6.83
CA GLY A 191 40.89 -3.82 -7.08
C GLY A 191 41.21 -2.31 -7.08
N ALA A 192 42.22 -1.92 -7.87
CA ALA A 192 42.72 -0.54 -7.91
C ALA A 192 41.73 0.47 -8.50
N GLU A 193 40.87 0.06 -9.45
CA GLU A 193 39.87 0.93 -10.06
C GLU A 193 38.80 1.36 -9.06
N TYR A 194 38.35 0.43 -8.19
CA TYR A 194 37.43 0.75 -7.12
C TYR A 194 38.05 1.71 -6.09
N GLN A 195 39.33 1.52 -5.72
CA GLN A 195 40.03 2.43 -4.81
C GLN A 195 40.20 3.84 -5.40
N ALA A 196 40.50 3.94 -6.70
CA ALA A 196 40.57 5.22 -7.38
C ALA A 196 39.21 5.93 -7.42
N ALA A 197 38.13 5.19 -7.71
CA ALA A 197 36.78 5.72 -7.68
C ALA A 197 36.36 6.19 -6.27
N GLU A 198 36.68 5.42 -5.22
CA GLU A 198 36.39 5.77 -3.82
C GLU A 198 37.18 7.03 -3.40
N ALA A 199 38.44 7.17 -3.82
CA ALA A 199 39.25 8.36 -3.56
C ALA A 199 38.71 9.63 -4.27
N ILE A 200 38.24 9.50 -5.52
CA ILE A 200 37.62 10.61 -6.25
C ILE A 200 36.32 11.05 -5.56
N LEU A 201 35.45 10.10 -5.21
CA LEU A 201 34.20 10.38 -4.52
C LEU A 201 34.43 10.98 -3.13
N GLY A 202 35.40 10.47 -2.38
CA GLY A 202 35.76 10.99 -1.05
C GLY A 202 36.24 12.44 -1.11
N ARG A 203 37.05 12.81 -2.11
CA ARG A 203 37.45 14.23 -2.32
C ARG A 203 36.26 15.13 -2.67
N ALA A 204 35.34 14.65 -3.51
CA ALA A 204 34.15 15.41 -3.87
C ALA A 204 33.22 15.67 -2.67
N GLU A 205 33.08 14.69 -1.77
CA GLU A 205 32.26 14.84 -0.57
C GLU A 205 32.92 15.80 0.44
N ALA A 206 34.24 15.69 0.65
CA ALA A 206 34.99 16.63 1.48
C ALA A 206 34.90 18.08 0.95
N ALA A 207 34.88 18.27 -0.37
CA ALA A 207 34.69 19.58 -0.99
C ALA A 207 33.28 20.14 -0.80
N ARG A 208 32.24 19.29 -0.74
CA ARG A 208 30.87 19.75 -0.42
C ARG A 208 30.74 20.19 1.03
N GLN A 209 31.38 19.48 1.95
CA GLN A 209 31.34 19.80 3.38
C GLN A 209 32.15 21.05 3.75
N SER A 210 33.12 21.44 2.93
CA SER A 210 33.95 22.64 3.14
C SER A 210 33.44 23.90 2.45
N LEU A 211 32.34 23.83 1.70
CA LEU A 211 31.66 25.03 1.23
C LEU A 211 31.13 25.78 2.46
N PRO A 212 31.52 27.04 2.68
CA PRO A 212 30.91 27.87 3.70
C PRO A 212 29.40 27.87 3.45
N GLN A 213 28.60 27.65 4.49
CA GLN A 213 27.19 28.03 4.51
C GLN A 213 27.16 29.52 4.14
N ALA A 214 26.95 29.81 2.86
CA ALA A 214 27.03 31.17 2.37
C ALA A 214 25.98 31.97 3.12
N ALA A 215 26.51 32.90 3.91
CA ALA A 215 25.98 34.19 4.30
C ALA A 215 24.46 34.36 4.17
N ALA A 216 23.86 34.76 5.28
CA ALA A 216 22.74 35.69 5.29
C ALA A 216 22.74 36.56 4.04
N GLU A 217 21.59 36.64 3.38
CA GLU A 217 21.29 37.54 2.27
C GLU A 217 22.15 38.82 2.36
N PRO A 218 22.93 39.17 1.33
CA PRO A 218 23.37 40.53 1.22
C PRO A 218 22.09 41.37 1.12
N THR A 219 21.85 42.18 2.15
CA THR A 219 20.84 43.23 2.16
C THR A 219 20.85 43.91 0.78
N PRO A 220 19.71 43.99 0.07
CA PRO A 220 19.69 44.64 -1.23
C PRO A 220 20.08 46.11 -1.03
N ASP A 221 21.22 46.50 -1.61
CA ASP A 221 21.57 47.90 -1.75
C ASP A 221 20.44 48.65 -2.48
N PRO A 222 20.09 49.87 -2.07
CA PRO A 222 19.00 50.63 -2.66
C PRO A 222 19.26 50.90 -4.14
N ILE A 223 18.33 50.43 -4.97
CA ILE A 223 18.27 50.63 -6.42
C ILE A 223 18.37 52.15 -6.74
N PRO A 224 19.37 52.61 -7.51
CA PRO A 224 19.33 53.93 -8.14
C PRO A 224 18.26 53.96 -9.24
N ALA A 225 17.56 55.09 -9.33
CA ALA A 225 16.41 55.37 -10.19
C ALA A 225 16.55 54.93 -11.67
N PRO A 226 15.43 54.63 -12.36
CA PRO A 226 15.44 54.07 -13.71
C PRO A 226 15.95 55.10 -14.73
N VAL A 227 17.07 54.80 -15.38
CA VAL A 227 17.47 55.45 -16.63
C VAL A 227 16.71 54.77 -17.77
N ALA A 228 16.02 55.58 -18.57
CA ALA A 228 15.16 55.16 -19.67
C ALA A 228 15.88 54.21 -20.66
N ALA A 229 15.23 53.07 -20.93
CA ALA A 229 15.67 52.13 -21.97
C ALA A 229 15.34 52.69 -23.38
N PRO A 230 16.29 52.71 -24.33
CA PRO A 230 15.98 52.94 -25.73
C PRO A 230 15.33 51.70 -26.38
N ALA A 231 14.45 51.97 -27.34
CA ALA A 231 13.53 51.04 -28.00
C ALA A 231 14.20 49.82 -28.68
N PRO A 232 13.50 48.67 -28.77
CA PRO A 232 14.02 47.48 -29.44
C PRO A 232 14.04 47.65 -30.97
N VAL A 233 15.22 47.43 -31.56
CA VAL A 233 15.42 47.29 -33.00
C VAL A 233 14.99 45.88 -33.41
N ILE A 234 14.02 45.80 -34.32
CA ILE A 234 13.53 44.57 -34.94
C ILE A 234 14.58 44.06 -35.95
N PRO A 235 15.12 42.82 -35.83
CA PRO A 235 15.98 42.26 -36.87
C PRO A 235 15.17 41.72 -38.06
N PRO A 236 15.70 41.79 -39.30
CA PRO A 236 14.97 41.39 -40.50
C PRO A 236 14.84 39.86 -40.65
N VAL A 237 13.69 39.47 -41.19
CA VAL A 237 13.25 38.11 -41.52
C VAL A 237 14.21 37.44 -42.51
N ALA A 238 14.71 36.25 -42.16
CA ALA A 238 15.47 35.39 -43.06
C ALA A 238 14.55 34.49 -43.91
N PRO A 239 14.86 34.24 -45.20
CA PRO A 239 14.04 33.41 -46.09
C PRO A 239 14.16 31.89 -45.83
N PRO A 240 13.19 31.08 -46.27
CA PRO A 240 13.07 29.66 -45.91
C PRO A 240 14.08 28.76 -46.64
N ALA A 241 14.65 27.80 -45.91
CA ALA A 241 15.53 26.76 -46.44
C ALA A 241 14.74 25.57 -47.06
N PRO A 242 15.26 24.91 -48.11
CA PRO A 242 14.60 23.81 -48.82
C PRO A 242 14.60 22.46 -48.03
N PRO A 243 13.72 21.52 -48.41
CA PRO A 243 13.44 20.31 -47.63
C PRO A 243 14.59 19.28 -47.67
N VAL A 244 14.92 18.74 -46.50
CA VAL A 244 15.89 17.64 -46.31
C VAL A 244 15.22 16.30 -46.59
N ALA A 245 15.86 15.50 -47.44
CA ALA A 245 15.45 14.14 -47.82
C ALA A 245 15.57 13.13 -46.66
N PRO A 246 14.77 12.04 -46.66
CA PRO A 246 14.72 11.07 -45.56
C PRO A 246 15.96 10.17 -45.49
N ALA A 247 16.54 10.07 -44.30
CA ALA A 247 17.63 9.14 -43.99
C ALA A 247 17.12 7.69 -43.89
N THR A 248 17.84 6.81 -44.58
CA THR A 248 17.73 5.35 -44.57
C THR A 248 17.95 4.74 -43.19
N GLN A 249 17.04 3.87 -42.75
CA GLN A 249 17.15 3.06 -41.54
C GLN A 249 18.15 1.90 -41.77
N SER A 250 19.12 1.75 -40.87
CA SER A 250 19.95 0.54 -40.77
C SER A 250 19.32 -0.47 -39.79
N PRO A 251 19.46 -1.78 -40.02
CA PRO A 251 18.74 -2.81 -39.29
C PRO A 251 19.34 -3.09 -37.90
N VAL A 252 18.44 -3.23 -36.92
CA VAL A 252 18.74 -3.64 -35.54
C VAL A 252 18.91 -5.17 -35.48
N VAL A 253 20.07 -5.63 -35.01
CA VAL A 253 20.37 -7.03 -34.71
C VAL A 253 19.88 -7.34 -33.28
N PRO A 254 19.14 -8.45 -33.04
CA PRO A 254 18.72 -8.83 -31.68
C PRO A 254 19.85 -9.52 -30.89
N PRO A 255 19.96 -9.30 -29.57
CA PRO A 255 20.89 -10.06 -28.74
C PRO A 255 20.34 -11.45 -28.37
N VAL A 256 21.23 -12.43 -28.51
CA VAL A 256 21.09 -13.84 -28.15
C VAL A 256 21.00 -13.98 -26.62
N VAL A 257 20.00 -14.70 -26.12
CA VAL A 257 19.84 -15.03 -24.70
C VAL A 257 20.53 -16.37 -24.41
N SER A 258 21.58 -16.35 -23.60
CA SER A 258 22.31 -17.55 -23.18
C SER A 258 21.69 -18.18 -21.94
N ALA A 259 21.68 -19.51 -21.92
CA ALA A 259 20.93 -20.38 -21.02
C ALA A 259 21.56 -20.61 -19.63
N ALA A 260 20.65 -20.89 -18.67
CA ALA A 260 20.71 -21.82 -17.54
C ALA A 260 21.99 -21.93 -16.66
N ALA A 261 21.82 -21.60 -15.37
CA ALA A 261 22.62 -22.17 -14.29
C ALA A 261 21.73 -22.53 -13.08
N VAL A 262 22.00 -23.72 -12.55
CA VAL A 262 21.30 -24.52 -11.54
C VAL A 262 21.38 -23.89 -10.13
N PRO A 263 20.37 -24.05 -9.23
CA PRO A 263 20.50 -23.64 -7.84
C PRO A 263 21.15 -24.72 -6.97
N VAL A 264 22.18 -24.33 -6.21
CA VAL A 264 22.81 -25.12 -5.14
C VAL A 264 22.14 -24.79 -3.81
N ILE A 265 21.72 -25.83 -3.07
CA ILE A 265 21.14 -25.80 -1.72
C ILE A 265 22.28 -25.69 -0.69
N PRO A 266 22.18 -24.84 0.35
CA PRO A 266 22.99 -24.98 1.56
C PRO A 266 22.18 -25.61 2.73
N PRO A 267 22.85 -26.37 3.63
CA PRO A 267 22.20 -27.11 4.71
C PRO A 267 21.87 -26.24 5.93
N ALA A 268 20.93 -26.77 6.71
CA ALA A 268 20.49 -26.29 8.02
C ALA A 268 21.63 -26.34 9.06
N ASN A 269 21.69 -25.34 9.93
CA ASN A 269 22.28 -25.49 11.25
C ASN A 269 21.54 -24.66 12.30
N SER A 270 21.06 -25.39 13.30
CA SER A 270 20.45 -24.93 14.54
C SER A 270 21.50 -24.36 15.49
N GLY A 271 21.17 -23.32 16.22
CA GLY A 271 22.03 -22.74 17.25
C GLY A 271 21.60 -21.35 17.67
N SER A 272 20.42 -21.24 18.31
CA SER A 272 19.96 -20.01 18.94
C SER A 272 20.55 -19.94 20.35
N SER A 273 21.51 -19.03 20.57
CA SER A 273 21.96 -18.62 21.89
C SER A 273 21.84 -17.10 21.99
N VAL A 274 20.80 -16.67 22.71
CA VAL A 274 20.56 -15.26 23.07
C VAL A 274 21.22 -15.00 24.43
N PRO A 275 22.17 -14.05 24.55
CA PRO A 275 22.59 -13.57 25.86
C PRO A 275 21.61 -12.51 26.41
N PRO A 276 21.40 -12.44 27.74
CA PRO A 276 20.48 -11.48 28.36
C PRO A 276 21.04 -10.06 28.42
N VAL A 277 20.17 -9.09 28.18
CA VAL A 277 20.41 -7.65 28.29
C VAL A 277 20.12 -7.20 29.73
N PRO A 278 21.02 -6.44 30.40
CA PRO A 278 20.75 -5.88 31.73
C PRO A 278 19.89 -4.60 31.65
N PRO A 279 19.15 -4.25 32.72
CA PRO A 279 18.25 -3.09 32.75
C PRO A 279 19.06 -1.78 32.81
N THR A 280 18.67 -0.81 31.98
CA THR A 280 19.14 0.59 32.07
C THR A 280 18.07 1.41 32.77
N ASN A 281 18.50 2.06 33.84
CA ASN A 281 17.72 2.93 34.72
C ASN A 281 17.09 4.11 33.99
N GLU A 282 15.95 4.51 34.54
CA GLU A 282 15.26 5.77 34.34
C GLU A 282 16.21 6.96 34.56
N GLN A 283 16.25 7.86 33.58
CA GLN A 283 16.58 9.25 33.84
C GLN A 283 15.82 10.14 32.85
N SER A 284 14.84 10.83 33.40
CA SER A 284 14.12 11.95 32.84
C SER A 284 15.12 13.07 32.49
N ASP A 285 15.00 13.64 31.30
CA ASP A 285 15.45 15.01 31.04
C ASP A 285 14.55 15.67 30.01
N ASP A 286 14.11 16.86 30.39
CA ASP A 286 13.26 17.80 29.67
C ASP A 286 13.93 18.41 28.43
N GLU A 287 13.07 18.84 27.50
CA GLU A 287 13.24 19.96 26.56
C GLU A 287 14.51 20.05 25.67
N GLN A 288 14.33 19.80 24.37
CA GLN A 288 14.51 20.85 23.36
C GLN A 288 13.96 20.42 21.99
N GLN A 289 12.76 20.91 21.67
CA GLN A 289 12.11 20.74 20.39
C GLN A 289 12.67 21.77 19.40
N VAL A 290 13.49 21.29 18.46
CA VAL A 290 14.03 22.11 17.37
C VAL A 290 12.89 22.51 16.42
N PRO A 291 12.68 23.81 16.10
CA PRO A 291 11.63 24.22 15.17
C PRO A 291 11.97 23.77 13.74
N VAL A 292 11.11 22.94 13.15
CA VAL A 292 11.16 22.61 11.72
C VAL A 292 10.52 23.77 10.96
N PRO A 293 11.20 24.39 9.97
CA PRO A 293 10.63 25.50 9.21
C PRO A 293 9.45 25.00 8.34
N PRO A 294 8.39 25.82 8.16
CA PRO A 294 7.26 25.44 7.33
C PRO A 294 7.68 25.32 5.86
N VAL A 295 7.40 24.16 5.28
CA VAL A 295 7.48 23.94 3.84
C VAL A 295 6.45 24.87 3.19
N ALA A 296 6.91 25.79 2.34
CA ALA A 296 6.02 26.65 1.57
C ALA A 296 5.20 25.79 0.60
N GLU A 297 3.98 25.44 0.99
CA GLU A 297 2.99 24.91 0.07
C GLU A 297 2.67 26.02 -0.94
N ILE A 298 2.95 25.76 -2.22
CA ILE A 298 2.35 26.51 -3.33
C ILE A 298 0.86 26.14 -3.29
N SER A 299 0.13 26.81 -2.40
CA SER A 299 -1.23 26.47 -2.00
C SER A 299 -2.18 26.88 -3.11
N ARG A 300 -2.47 25.96 -4.01
CA ARG A 300 -3.61 26.10 -4.92
C ARG A 300 -4.87 26.05 -4.06
N PRO A 301 -5.78 27.03 -4.16
CA PRO A 301 -7.00 27.02 -3.37
C PRO A 301 -7.82 25.77 -3.68
N ALA A 302 -8.29 25.10 -2.62
CA ALA A 302 -9.12 23.92 -2.76
C ALA A 302 -10.43 24.26 -3.49
N ILE A 303 -10.96 23.32 -4.28
CA ILE A 303 -12.21 23.48 -5.05
C ILE A 303 -13.37 23.95 -4.14
N ALA A 304 -13.45 23.45 -2.91
CA ALA A 304 -14.47 23.86 -1.94
C ALA A 304 -14.31 25.30 -1.43
N ALA A 305 -13.08 25.84 -1.39
CA ALA A 305 -12.85 27.23 -1.05
C ALA A 305 -13.31 28.15 -2.19
N ILE A 306 -13.02 27.76 -3.44
CA ILE A 306 -13.47 28.46 -4.64
C ILE A 306 -15.01 28.45 -4.71
N CYS A 307 -15.65 27.29 -4.56
CA CYS A 307 -17.11 27.19 -4.58
C CYS A 307 -17.78 28.04 -3.49
N ARG A 308 -17.22 28.08 -2.27
CA ARG A 308 -17.75 28.91 -1.17
C ARG A 308 -17.63 30.41 -1.47
N LYS A 309 -16.51 30.83 -2.05
CA LYS A 309 -16.30 32.23 -2.42
C LYS A 309 -17.29 32.65 -3.50
N GLU A 310 -17.35 31.92 -4.61
CA GLU A 310 -18.21 32.28 -5.75
C GLU A 310 -19.70 32.22 -5.40
N ILE A 311 -20.16 31.23 -4.60
CA ILE A 311 -21.56 31.16 -4.13
C ILE A 311 -21.88 32.29 -3.14
N GLY A 312 -20.89 32.72 -2.34
CA GLY A 312 -21.04 33.84 -1.42
C GLY A 312 -21.13 35.20 -2.14
N ASP A 313 -20.39 35.35 -3.24
CA ASP A 313 -20.35 36.57 -4.05
C ASP A 313 -21.61 36.70 -4.94
N ASP A 314 -22.15 35.60 -5.45
CA ASP A 314 -23.40 35.58 -6.22
C ASP A 314 -24.24 34.31 -5.93
N VAL A 315 -25.46 34.52 -5.43
CA VAL A 315 -26.41 33.46 -5.06
C VAL A 315 -26.93 32.70 -6.29
N GLU A 316 -26.84 33.30 -7.48
CA GLU A 316 -27.36 32.73 -8.74
C GLU A 316 -26.27 32.13 -9.65
N VAL A 317 -25.02 31.99 -9.18
CA VAL A 317 -23.92 31.43 -9.97
C VAL A 317 -24.28 30.05 -10.52
N THR A 318 -24.01 29.83 -11.82
CA THR A 318 -24.29 28.56 -12.52
C THR A 318 -23.17 27.53 -12.35
N ASP A 319 -23.47 26.24 -12.54
CA ASP A 319 -22.45 25.17 -12.46
C ASP A 319 -21.32 25.38 -13.47
N ALA A 320 -21.63 25.91 -14.66
CA ALA A 320 -20.65 26.22 -15.68
C ALA A 320 -19.67 27.32 -15.24
N ALA A 321 -20.18 28.37 -14.57
CA ALA A 321 -19.36 29.45 -14.03
C ALA A 321 -18.45 28.95 -12.90
N LEU A 322 -18.93 28.07 -12.02
CA LEU A 322 -18.09 27.45 -10.98
C LEU A 322 -16.96 26.60 -11.56
N VAL A 323 -17.23 25.82 -12.62
CA VAL A 323 -16.19 25.04 -13.30
C VAL A 323 -15.15 25.97 -13.94
N ALA A 324 -15.59 27.05 -14.58
CA ALA A 324 -14.68 28.05 -15.14
C ALA A 324 -13.80 28.70 -14.07
N ALA A 325 -14.36 29.07 -12.91
CA ALA A 325 -13.59 29.61 -11.78
C ALA A 325 -12.55 28.62 -11.24
N VAL A 326 -12.91 27.33 -11.17
CA VAL A 326 -12.00 26.26 -10.72
C VAL A 326 -10.85 26.03 -11.72
N LEU A 327 -11.15 26.05 -13.03
CA LEU A 327 -10.13 25.97 -14.07
C LEU A 327 -9.20 27.21 -14.05
N ALA A 328 -9.76 28.41 -13.87
CA ALA A 328 -8.99 29.65 -13.73
C ALA A 328 -8.05 29.64 -12.52
N ALA A 329 -8.41 28.93 -11.45
CA ALA A 329 -7.55 28.72 -10.28
C ALA A 329 -6.43 27.67 -10.49
N GLY A 330 -6.26 27.14 -11.70
CA GLY A 330 -5.17 26.24 -12.07
C GLY A 330 -5.43 24.76 -11.75
N HIS A 331 -6.70 24.35 -11.63
CA HIS A 331 -7.06 22.94 -11.55
C HIS A 331 -7.05 22.31 -12.96
N PRO A 332 -6.56 21.06 -13.11
CA PRO A 332 -6.48 20.41 -14.42
C PRO A 332 -7.88 20.07 -14.95
N ASP A 333 -8.09 20.29 -16.24
CA ASP A 333 -9.32 19.91 -16.94
C ASP A 333 -9.41 18.38 -17.07
N LYS A 334 -10.22 17.78 -16.20
CA LYS A 334 -10.47 16.34 -16.15
C LYS A 334 -11.95 16.09 -16.47
N PRO A 335 -12.30 14.97 -17.12
CA PRO A 335 -13.69 14.67 -17.47
C PRO A 335 -14.64 14.59 -16.26
N ALA A 336 -14.12 14.32 -15.07
CA ALA A 336 -14.89 14.26 -13.81
C ALA A 336 -14.94 15.60 -13.03
N LEU A 337 -14.30 16.66 -13.53
CA LEU A 337 -14.21 17.94 -12.81
C LEU A 337 -15.58 18.57 -12.61
N ALA A 338 -16.41 18.61 -13.66
CA ALA A 338 -17.76 19.18 -13.60
C ALA A 338 -18.64 18.51 -12.54
N ASP A 339 -18.61 17.18 -12.45
CA ASP A 339 -19.38 16.44 -11.45
C ASP A 339 -18.84 16.65 -10.03
N THR A 340 -17.51 16.80 -9.89
CA THR A 340 -16.87 17.11 -8.61
C THR A 340 -17.25 18.50 -8.11
N VAL A 341 -17.21 19.51 -8.99
CA VAL A 341 -17.63 20.89 -8.68
C VAL A 341 -19.11 20.91 -8.31
N ARG A 342 -19.97 20.23 -9.08
CA ARG A 342 -21.41 20.14 -8.79
C ARG A 342 -21.69 19.53 -7.42
N ARG A 343 -21.08 18.38 -7.09
CA ARG A 343 -21.23 17.73 -5.78
C ARG A 343 -20.70 18.60 -4.65
N THR A 344 -19.62 19.33 -4.89
CA THR A 344 -19.03 20.24 -3.88
C THR A 344 -19.93 21.46 -3.66
N ALA A 345 -20.46 22.07 -4.71
CA ALA A 345 -21.40 23.18 -4.62
C ALA A 345 -22.68 22.80 -3.86
N GLN A 346 -23.23 21.61 -4.10
CA GLN A 346 -24.39 21.10 -3.35
C GLN A 346 -24.12 20.85 -1.86
N ARG A 347 -22.88 20.55 -1.49
CA ARG A 347 -22.50 20.43 -0.06
C ARG A 347 -22.36 21.80 0.61
N VAL A 348 -21.96 22.81 -0.15
CA VAL A 348 -21.83 24.19 0.33
C VAL A 348 -23.19 24.87 0.46
N ASP A 349 -24.06 24.70 -0.53
CA ASP A 349 -25.45 25.16 -0.51
C ASP A 349 -26.39 24.01 -0.91
N PRO A 350 -26.97 23.29 0.10
CA PRO A 350 -27.90 22.19 -0.14
C PRO A 350 -29.22 22.63 -0.81
N THR A 351 -29.57 23.92 -0.75
CA THR A 351 -30.85 24.43 -1.29
C THR A 351 -30.78 24.74 -2.79
N ARG A 352 -29.57 24.70 -3.36
CA ARG A 352 -29.31 24.98 -4.77
C ARG A 352 -29.89 23.89 -5.69
N LYS A 353 -31.01 24.19 -6.34
CA LYS A 353 -31.54 23.37 -7.45
C LYS A 353 -30.58 23.45 -8.64
N THR A 354 -30.31 22.31 -9.29
CA THR A 354 -29.42 22.27 -10.46
C THR A 354 -30.04 23.09 -11.60
N ARG A 355 -29.57 24.32 -11.82
CA ARG A 355 -30.00 25.16 -12.94
C ARG A 355 -29.16 24.78 -14.16
N LYS A 356 -29.73 24.03 -15.09
CA LYS A 356 -29.12 23.81 -16.40
C LYS A 356 -29.22 25.10 -17.20
N VAL A 357 -28.11 25.52 -17.80
CA VAL A 357 -28.09 26.58 -18.81
C VAL A 357 -28.90 26.07 -20.01
N SER A 358 -29.91 26.84 -20.45
CA SER A 358 -30.65 26.60 -21.68
C SER A 358 -29.83 26.98 -22.90
#